data_AF-A0A235EGD1-F1
#
_entry.id   AF-A0A235EGD1-F1
#
_cell.length_a   1.000
_cell.length_b   1.000
_cell.length_c   1.000
_cell.angle_alpha   90.00
_cell.angle_beta   90.00
_cell.angle_gamma   90.00
#
_symmetry.space_group_name_H-M   'P 1'
#
loop_
_entity.id
_entity.type
_entity.pdbx_description
1 polymer ?
#
loop_
_entity_poly.entity_id
_entity_poly.type
_entity_poly.pdbx_seq_one_letter_code
_entity_poly.pdbx_strand_id
1 'polypeptide(L)'
;MNLPLLAPMPHEFVLAHAGRIGFFFCGRIAKSQRLRLIERLAEKHCEGTAAFSLLEQVATIAGMNASDYARQHSLLPALRVAERDTAPALHGSAVRQGITKLVGSRLHTHRVHLCPRCVAEDLSHWGFSWFRRTHNLAGVEACPVHGEALHWVKNPDPFSLLPQHWVELGEVERVEFDLANEAERQFQIRLQEIYEMFLDRDRPFDLSAIYGPLARRVREIGLRNSRTGVKPPLSDYVLNSAPRAWLVRHWPELCKKESGEFFSSLDRLPGPYVTPGSGCAYAVALVTLFESTEEAARSLATPVARRKPDEKAAMKSQYSAEYWTTEFLEVFISCAGNITAISKQLGLDRGYVARKTKSLGLPSLKGISSTPRWRALERFGAGEGLAAACSAEGVDLGLVEELLRVASGKLFRAVKSVKSKKSSEVTARGVAILTT
;
A
#
# COMPACT_ATOMS: atom_id res chain seq x y z
N MET A 1 5.47 -8.59 -43.54
CA MET A 1 4.03 -8.89 -43.37
C MET A 1 3.58 -8.26 -42.08
N ASN A 2 2.63 -7.33 -42.11
CA ASN A 2 2.04 -6.77 -40.89
C ASN A 2 1.19 -7.88 -40.26
N LEU A 3 1.60 -8.38 -39.09
CA LEU A 3 0.78 -9.31 -38.33
C LEU A 3 -0.51 -8.59 -37.92
N PRO A 4 -1.68 -9.25 -38.03
CA PRO A 4 -2.93 -8.64 -37.59
C PRO A 4 -2.85 -8.33 -36.09
N LEU A 5 -3.32 -7.15 -35.69
CA LEU A 5 -3.45 -6.79 -34.28
C LEU A 5 -4.46 -7.74 -33.64
N LEU A 6 -4.06 -8.38 -32.55
CA LEU A 6 -4.94 -9.23 -31.76
C LEU A 6 -5.48 -8.39 -30.62
N ALA A 7 -6.65 -7.80 -30.84
CA ALA A 7 -7.28 -6.95 -29.83
C ALA A 7 -7.71 -7.80 -28.62
N PRO A 8 -7.58 -7.28 -27.39
CA PRO A 8 -8.14 -7.91 -26.21
C PRO A 8 -9.67 -7.84 -26.23
N MET A 9 -10.33 -8.82 -25.63
CA MET A 9 -11.78 -8.77 -25.41
C MET A 9 -12.12 -7.87 -24.22
N PRO A 10 -13.36 -7.34 -24.12
CA PRO A 10 -13.76 -6.50 -22.99
C PRO A 10 -13.46 -7.16 -21.64
N HIS A 11 -12.70 -6.43 -20.80
CA HIS A 11 -12.24 -6.89 -19.48
C HIS A 11 -11.47 -8.22 -19.49
N GLU A 12 -10.92 -8.65 -20.62
CA GLU A 12 -10.08 -9.84 -20.71
C GLU A 12 -8.82 -9.64 -19.86
N PHE A 13 -8.52 -10.62 -19.01
CA PHE A 13 -7.33 -10.55 -18.17
C PHE A 13 -6.06 -10.79 -19.00
N VAL A 14 -4.97 -10.08 -18.69
CA VAL A 14 -3.71 -10.12 -19.47
C VAL A 14 -3.15 -11.52 -19.69
N LEU A 15 -3.18 -12.41 -18.68
CA LEU A 15 -2.73 -13.80 -18.86
C LEU A 15 -3.69 -14.60 -19.75
N ALA A 16 -4.97 -14.28 -19.72
CA ALA A 16 -5.98 -14.88 -20.57
C ALA A 16 -5.82 -14.44 -22.03
N HIS A 17 -5.56 -13.15 -22.25
CA HIS A 17 -5.27 -12.63 -23.59
C HIS A 17 -4.03 -13.30 -24.18
N ALA A 18 -2.94 -13.38 -23.41
CA ALA A 18 -1.76 -14.14 -23.80
C ALA A 18 -2.09 -15.63 -24.08
N GLY A 19 -2.96 -16.23 -23.26
CA GLY A 19 -3.51 -17.58 -23.43
C GLY A 19 -4.19 -17.76 -24.79
N ARG A 20 -5.13 -16.88 -25.11
CA ARG A 20 -5.90 -16.87 -26.36
C ARG A 20 -5.01 -16.68 -27.58
N ILE A 21 -4.04 -15.76 -27.53
CA ILE A 21 -3.05 -15.58 -28.59
C ILE A 21 -2.29 -16.90 -28.83
N GLY A 22 -1.81 -17.55 -27.76
CA GLY A 22 -1.15 -18.85 -27.86
C GLY A 22 -2.04 -19.92 -28.48
N PHE A 23 -3.29 -19.98 -28.03
CA PHE A 23 -4.28 -20.95 -28.50
C PHE A 23 -4.61 -20.77 -29.99
N PHE A 24 -4.83 -19.54 -30.46
CA PHE A 24 -5.18 -19.29 -31.86
C PHE A 24 -4.01 -19.54 -32.82
N PHE A 25 -2.76 -19.34 -32.39
CA PHE A 25 -1.59 -19.56 -33.26
C PHE A 25 -1.07 -21.00 -33.23
N CYS A 26 -1.19 -21.69 -32.09
CA CYS A 26 -0.49 -22.95 -31.87
C CYS A 26 -1.35 -24.02 -31.18
N GLY A 27 -2.63 -23.76 -30.91
CA GLY A 27 -3.47 -24.62 -30.08
C GLY A 27 -2.98 -24.66 -28.63
N ARG A 28 -3.20 -25.79 -27.96
CA ARG A 28 -2.79 -25.98 -26.57
C ARG A 28 -1.26 -26.06 -26.46
N ILE A 29 -0.66 -25.03 -25.90
CA ILE A 29 0.79 -24.96 -25.64
C ILE A 29 1.09 -24.69 -24.16
N ALA A 30 2.28 -25.10 -23.72
CA ALA A 30 2.72 -24.88 -22.35
C ALA A 30 3.00 -23.38 -22.08
N LYS A 31 2.82 -22.94 -20.83
CA LYS A 31 3.13 -21.57 -20.38
C LYS A 31 4.47 -21.01 -20.89
N SER A 32 5.56 -21.77 -20.83
CA SER A 32 6.88 -21.29 -21.28
C SER A 32 6.97 -21.08 -22.80
N GLN A 33 6.26 -21.88 -23.59
CA GLN A 33 6.14 -21.69 -25.04
C GLN A 33 5.26 -20.48 -25.35
N ARG A 34 4.16 -20.30 -24.62
CA ARG A 34 3.29 -19.15 -24.71
C ARG A 34 4.03 -17.84 -24.44
N LEU A 35 4.81 -17.76 -23.37
CA LEU A 35 5.61 -16.55 -23.06
C LEU A 35 6.62 -16.22 -24.17
N ARG A 36 7.35 -17.23 -24.68
CA ARG A 36 8.27 -17.06 -25.83
C ARG A 36 7.56 -16.66 -27.13
N LEU A 37 6.33 -17.11 -27.33
CA LEU A 37 5.51 -16.67 -28.46
C LEU A 37 5.16 -15.19 -28.31
N ILE A 38 4.67 -14.77 -27.15
CA ILE A 38 4.31 -13.37 -26.87
C ILE A 38 5.53 -12.45 -27.05
N GLU A 39 6.68 -12.81 -26.50
CA GLU A 39 7.91 -12.04 -26.67
C GLU A 39 8.29 -11.86 -28.15
N ARG A 40 8.31 -12.96 -28.93
CA ARG A 40 8.62 -12.91 -30.37
C ARG A 40 7.59 -12.11 -31.18
N LEU A 41 6.31 -12.17 -30.81
CA LEU A 41 5.27 -11.39 -31.47
C LEU A 41 5.42 -9.91 -31.14
N ALA A 42 5.65 -9.55 -29.88
CA ALA A 42 5.88 -8.18 -29.46
C ALA A 42 7.09 -7.57 -30.19
N GLU A 43 8.19 -8.33 -30.32
CA GLU A 43 9.42 -7.85 -30.99
C GLU A 43 9.21 -7.55 -32.47
N LYS A 44 8.29 -8.28 -33.13
CA LYS A 44 7.90 -8.00 -34.52
C LYS A 44 7.05 -6.73 -34.65
N HIS A 45 6.37 -6.31 -33.59
CA HIS A 45 5.58 -5.08 -33.57
C HIS A 45 6.41 -3.86 -33.13
N CYS A 46 7.39 -4.04 -32.25
CA CYS A 46 8.28 -2.98 -31.77
C CYS A 46 9.62 -3.58 -31.31
N GLU A 47 10.73 -3.07 -31.84
CA GLU A 47 12.07 -3.53 -31.46
C GLU A 47 12.40 -3.18 -30.00
N GLY A 48 13.07 -4.08 -29.28
CA GLY A 48 13.47 -3.92 -27.89
C GLY A 48 12.41 -4.31 -26.85
N THR A 49 11.26 -4.83 -27.28
CA THR A 49 10.18 -5.29 -26.38
C THR A 49 10.54 -6.56 -25.58
N ALA A 50 11.62 -7.27 -25.94
CA ALA A 50 12.12 -8.39 -25.15
C ALA A 50 12.40 -7.99 -23.67
N ALA A 51 12.79 -6.74 -23.42
CA ALA A 51 13.03 -6.21 -22.07
C ALA A 51 11.75 -5.77 -21.32
N PHE A 52 10.61 -5.75 -22.00
CA PHE A 52 9.33 -5.32 -21.43
C PHE A 52 8.75 -6.38 -20.48
N SER A 53 7.86 -5.94 -19.60
CA SER A 53 7.00 -6.85 -18.85
C SER A 53 6.04 -7.58 -19.79
N LEU A 54 5.50 -8.73 -19.35
CA LEU A 54 4.45 -9.44 -20.10
C LEU A 54 3.26 -8.53 -20.42
N LEU A 55 2.87 -7.65 -19.50
CA LEU A 55 1.77 -6.70 -19.72
C LEU A 55 2.08 -5.76 -20.89
N GLU A 56 3.28 -5.17 -20.90
CA GLU A 56 3.73 -4.27 -21.96
C GLU A 56 3.89 -4.99 -23.31
N GLN A 57 4.37 -6.24 -23.30
CA GLN A 57 4.46 -7.07 -24.52
C GLN A 57 3.08 -7.33 -25.12
N VAL A 58 2.10 -7.75 -24.31
CA VAL A 58 0.74 -8.00 -24.80
C VAL A 58 0.04 -6.70 -25.21
N ALA A 59 0.27 -5.59 -24.50
CA ALA A 59 -0.21 -4.26 -24.91
C ALA A 59 0.35 -3.86 -26.29
N THR A 60 1.63 -4.15 -26.54
CA THR A 60 2.28 -3.88 -27.84
C THR A 60 1.63 -4.69 -28.96
N ILE A 61 1.39 -6.00 -28.76
CA ILE A 61 0.69 -6.86 -29.74
C ILE A 61 -0.73 -6.36 -30.00
N ALA A 62 -1.40 -5.85 -28.97
CA ALA A 62 -2.74 -5.27 -29.07
C ALA A 62 -2.78 -3.89 -29.73
N GLY A 63 -1.64 -3.25 -29.96
CA GLY A 63 -1.58 -1.86 -30.43
C GLY A 63 -2.12 -0.85 -29.40
N MET A 64 -2.03 -1.17 -28.11
CA MET A 64 -2.53 -0.34 -27.00
C MET A 64 -1.39 0.29 -26.21
N ASN A 65 -1.62 1.49 -25.69
CA ASN A 65 -0.72 2.08 -24.68
C ASN A 65 -0.68 1.20 -23.42
N ALA A 66 0.50 0.98 -22.86
CA ALA A 66 0.68 0.11 -21.68
C ALA A 66 -0.17 0.55 -20.47
N SER A 67 -0.39 1.85 -20.28
CA SER A 67 -1.23 2.38 -19.20
C SER A 67 -2.72 2.11 -19.42
N ASP A 68 -3.21 2.31 -20.64
CA ASP A 68 -4.59 1.96 -20.97
C ASP A 68 -4.83 0.45 -20.90
N TYR A 69 -3.88 -0.33 -21.40
CA TYR A 69 -3.94 -1.79 -21.32
C TYR A 69 -3.92 -2.27 -19.86
N ALA A 70 -3.06 -1.70 -19.01
CA ALA A 70 -3.05 -2.01 -17.58
C ALA A 70 -4.39 -1.67 -16.92
N ARG A 71 -4.95 -0.49 -17.23
CA ARG A 71 -6.25 -0.07 -16.69
C ARG A 71 -7.41 -0.96 -17.13
N GLN A 72 -7.40 -1.49 -18.36
CA GLN A 72 -8.54 -2.23 -18.90
C GLN A 72 -8.43 -3.76 -18.78
N HIS A 73 -7.21 -4.30 -18.80
CA HIS A 73 -6.95 -5.75 -18.96
C HIS A 73 -6.04 -6.35 -17.88
N SER A 74 -5.69 -5.59 -16.84
CA SER A 74 -4.96 -6.12 -15.69
C SER A 74 -5.75 -5.98 -14.39
N LEU A 75 -5.23 -6.62 -13.34
CA LEU A 75 -5.69 -6.43 -11.95
C LEU A 75 -4.84 -5.39 -11.21
N LEU A 76 -3.92 -4.70 -11.89
CA LEU A 76 -3.00 -3.76 -11.26
C LEU A 76 -3.71 -2.65 -10.47
N PRO A 77 -4.82 -2.04 -10.95
CA PRO A 77 -5.53 -1.05 -10.16
C PRO A 77 -6.15 -1.60 -8.86
N ALA A 78 -6.66 -2.85 -8.91
CA ALA A 78 -7.19 -3.53 -7.73
C ALA A 78 -6.08 -4.03 -6.78
N LEU A 79 -4.90 -4.39 -7.28
CA LEU A 79 -3.77 -4.85 -6.46
C LEU A 79 -3.00 -3.68 -5.81
N ARG A 80 -2.97 -2.53 -6.48
CA ARG A 80 -2.21 -1.33 -6.07
C ARG A 80 -3.15 -0.15 -5.91
N VAL A 81 -4.04 -0.26 -4.93
CA VAL A 81 -5.09 0.75 -4.66
C VAL A 81 -4.47 2.08 -4.23
N ALA A 82 -3.41 2.09 -3.43
CA ALA A 82 -2.82 3.32 -2.90
C ALA A 82 -1.28 3.35 -2.99
N GLU A 83 -0.72 4.56 -3.07
CA GLU A 83 0.72 4.81 -3.13
C GLU A 83 1.10 6.04 -2.27
N ARG A 84 2.30 6.04 -1.69
CA ARG A 84 2.79 7.14 -0.84
C ARG A 84 3.03 8.45 -1.61
N ASP A 85 3.16 8.38 -2.93
CA ASP A 85 3.44 9.54 -3.76
C ASP A 85 2.24 10.51 -3.77
N THR A 86 2.53 11.80 -3.74
CA THR A 86 1.50 12.84 -3.86
C THR A 86 0.96 12.97 -5.27
N ALA A 87 1.69 12.45 -6.26
CA ALA A 87 1.25 12.32 -7.63
C ALA A 87 1.53 10.89 -8.14
N PRO A 88 0.73 9.89 -7.72
CA PRO A 88 0.94 8.50 -8.12
C PRO A 88 1.03 8.36 -9.64
N ALA A 89 2.02 7.60 -10.10
CA ALA A 89 2.19 7.32 -11.52
C ALA A 89 1.06 6.43 -12.04
N LEU A 90 0.72 6.59 -13.32
CA LEU A 90 -0.25 5.75 -14.00
C LEU A 90 0.09 4.26 -13.85
N HIS A 91 -0.93 3.42 -13.76
CA HIS A 91 -0.76 1.97 -13.90
C HIS A 91 -0.09 1.67 -15.25
N GLY A 92 0.80 0.68 -15.31
CA GLY A 92 1.51 0.32 -16.55
C GLY A 92 2.55 1.35 -17.04
N SER A 93 2.79 2.46 -16.33
CA SER A 93 3.76 3.46 -16.77
C SER A 93 5.22 3.03 -16.62
N ALA A 94 6.08 3.55 -17.51
CA ALA A 94 7.51 3.33 -17.47
C ALA A 94 8.18 3.84 -16.19
N VAL A 95 7.64 4.89 -15.55
CA VAL A 95 8.14 5.46 -14.28
C VAL A 95 8.21 4.40 -13.17
N ARG A 96 7.30 3.41 -13.20
CA ARG A 96 7.21 2.33 -12.21
C ARG A 96 7.35 0.95 -12.86
N GLN A 97 8.21 0.83 -13.87
CA GLN A 97 8.39 -0.42 -14.63
C GLN A 97 8.67 -1.64 -13.74
N GLY A 98 9.45 -1.48 -12.67
CA GLY A 98 9.72 -2.57 -11.72
C GLY A 98 8.46 -3.12 -11.05
N ILE A 99 7.49 -2.25 -10.73
CA ILE A 99 6.18 -2.66 -10.20
C ILE A 99 5.37 -3.34 -11.29
N THR A 100 5.29 -2.77 -12.50
CA THR A 100 4.57 -3.38 -13.63
C THR A 100 5.10 -4.78 -13.95
N LYS A 101 6.42 -4.98 -13.95
CA LYS A 101 7.06 -6.29 -14.13
C LYS A 101 6.67 -7.29 -13.03
N LEU A 102 6.60 -6.84 -11.77
CA LEU A 102 6.31 -7.71 -10.63
C LEU A 102 4.83 -8.09 -10.49
N VAL A 103 3.92 -7.13 -10.73
CA VAL A 103 2.49 -7.30 -10.41
C VAL A 103 1.53 -7.07 -11.59
N GLY A 104 2.00 -6.58 -12.73
CA GLY A 104 1.13 -6.24 -13.87
C GLY A 104 0.33 -7.42 -14.43
N SER A 105 0.87 -8.63 -14.37
CA SER A 105 0.18 -9.85 -14.78
C SER A 105 -0.18 -10.80 -13.63
N ARG A 106 -0.15 -10.30 -12.39
CA ARG A 106 -0.41 -11.12 -11.20
C ARG A 106 -1.91 -11.32 -11.00
N LEU A 107 -2.30 -12.55 -10.66
CA LEU A 107 -3.66 -12.86 -10.20
C LEU A 107 -3.85 -12.37 -8.75
N HIS A 108 -5.06 -11.92 -8.43
CA HIS A 108 -5.42 -11.60 -7.04
C HIS A 108 -5.71 -12.88 -6.23
N THR A 109 -6.14 -13.95 -6.91
CA THR A 109 -6.48 -15.26 -6.38
C THR A 109 -5.42 -16.32 -6.74
N HIS A 110 -5.42 -17.45 -6.03
CA HIS A 110 -4.56 -18.60 -6.37
C HIS A 110 -5.11 -19.47 -7.52
N ARG A 111 -6.41 -19.34 -7.80
CA ARG A 111 -7.13 -20.09 -8.83
C ARG A 111 -7.76 -19.12 -9.82
N VAL A 112 -7.94 -19.58 -11.06
CA VAL A 112 -8.59 -18.78 -12.11
C VAL A 112 -10.07 -19.12 -12.15
N HIS A 113 -10.91 -18.09 -12.09
CA HIS A 113 -12.36 -18.23 -12.07
C HIS A 113 -13.00 -17.85 -13.40
N LEU A 114 -14.15 -18.47 -13.67
CA LEU A 114 -15.05 -18.21 -14.79
C LEU A 114 -16.52 -18.31 -14.32
N CYS A 115 -17.42 -17.78 -15.14
CA CYS A 115 -18.86 -17.98 -14.98
C CYS A 115 -19.36 -18.80 -16.19
N PRO A 116 -19.96 -19.99 -16.00
CA PRO A 116 -20.46 -20.79 -17.13
C PRO A 116 -21.49 -20.06 -17.98
N ARG A 117 -22.29 -19.16 -17.39
CA ARG A 117 -23.26 -18.35 -18.12
C ARG A 117 -22.61 -17.28 -19.00
N CYS A 118 -21.58 -16.58 -18.51
CA CYS A 118 -20.75 -15.72 -19.37
C CYS A 118 -20.14 -16.52 -20.52
N VAL A 119 -19.66 -17.74 -20.26
CA VAL A 119 -19.09 -18.60 -21.30
C VAL A 119 -20.10 -18.92 -22.38
N ALA A 120 -21.33 -19.29 -22.01
CA ALA A 120 -22.41 -19.57 -22.97
C ALA A 120 -22.81 -18.34 -23.79
N GLU A 121 -22.93 -17.17 -23.15
CA GLU A 121 -23.24 -15.91 -23.83
C GLU A 121 -22.11 -15.48 -24.78
N ASP A 122 -20.86 -15.57 -24.34
CA ASP A 122 -19.69 -15.25 -25.16
C ASP A 122 -19.61 -16.20 -26.38
N LEU A 123 -19.88 -17.50 -26.22
CA LEU A 123 -19.96 -18.45 -27.33
C LEU A 123 -21.07 -18.12 -28.32
N SER A 124 -22.26 -17.80 -27.82
CA SER A 124 -23.40 -17.43 -28.68
C SER A 124 -23.14 -16.15 -29.47
N HIS A 125 -22.37 -15.21 -28.92
CA HIS A 125 -22.17 -13.89 -29.54
C HIS A 125 -20.88 -13.79 -30.36
N TRP A 126 -19.76 -14.32 -29.84
CA TRP A 126 -18.42 -14.17 -30.42
C TRP A 126 -17.86 -15.47 -31.02
N GLY A 127 -18.49 -16.62 -30.76
CA GLY A 127 -17.99 -17.93 -31.18
C GLY A 127 -16.85 -18.49 -30.32
N PHE A 128 -16.42 -17.76 -29.29
CA PHE A 128 -15.44 -18.19 -28.29
C PHE A 128 -15.63 -17.39 -26.99
N SER A 129 -15.10 -17.89 -25.87
CA SER A 129 -15.14 -17.20 -24.58
C SER A 129 -13.75 -16.80 -24.09
N TRP A 130 -13.67 -15.92 -23.09
CA TRP A 130 -12.41 -15.48 -22.48
C TRP A 130 -12.54 -15.29 -20.97
N PHE A 131 -11.41 -15.35 -20.25
CA PHE A 131 -11.41 -15.11 -18.81
C PHE A 131 -11.49 -13.61 -18.51
N ARG A 132 -12.55 -13.21 -17.81
CA ARG A 132 -12.76 -11.84 -17.34
C ARG A 132 -11.93 -11.57 -16.10
N ARG A 133 -11.33 -10.38 -16.03
CA ARG A 133 -10.51 -9.97 -14.88
C ARG A 133 -11.33 -9.86 -13.60
N THR A 134 -12.58 -9.42 -13.68
CA THR A 134 -13.46 -9.22 -12.52
C THR A 134 -13.78 -10.52 -11.78
N HIS A 135 -13.83 -11.67 -12.46
CA HIS A 135 -13.97 -12.97 -11.81
C HIS A 135 -12.75 -13.35 -10.97
N ASN A 136 -11.59 -12.73 -11.20
CA ASN A 136 -10.31 -13.11 -10.61
C ASN A 136 -9.84 -12.16 -9.50
N LEU A 137 -10.79 -11.45 -8.87
CA LEU A 137 -10.58 -10.58 -7.71
C LEU A 137 -10.69 -11.38 -6.41
N ALA A 138 -9.82 -11.08 -5.42
CA ALA A 138 -9.86 -11.78 -4.15
C ALA A 138 -11.18 -11.53 -3.42
N GLY A 139 -11.81 -12.61 -2.94
CA GLY A 139 -13.07 -12.54 -2.22
C GLY A 139 -14.32 -12.49 -3.09
N VAL A 140 -14.19 -12.31 -4.41
CA VAL A 140 -15.33 -12.33 -5.33
C VAL A 140 -15.68 -13.79 -5.63
N GLU A 141 -16.87 -14.22 -5.22
CA GLU A 141 -17.36 -15.61 -5.35
C GLU A 141 -18.56 -15.73 -6.29
N ALA A 142 -19.18 -14.60 -6.62
CA ALA A 142 -20.30 -14.50 -7.55
C ALA A 142 -19.90 -13.75 -8.82
N CYS A 143 -20.53 -14.07 -9.94
CA CYS A 143 -20.39 -13.31 -11.17
C CYS A 143 -21.06 -11.93 -11.00
N PRO A 144 -20.38 -10.81 -11.33
CA PRO A 144 -20.98 -9.48 -11.24
C PRO A 144 -22.09 -9.25 -12.25
N VAL A 145 -22.12 -10.01 -13.35
CA VAL A 145 -23.15 -9.89 -14.39
C VAL A 145 -24.36 -10.76 -14.08
N HIS A 146 -24.13 -12.02 -13.72
CA HIS A 146 -25.21 -13.01 -13.57
C HIS A 146 -25.64 -13.27 -12.12
N GLY A 147 -24.87 -12.82 -11.13
CA GLY A 147 -25.13 -13.07 -9.72
C GLY A 147 -24.93 -14.53 -9.28
N GLU A 148 -24.48 -15.41 -10.17
CA GLU A 148 -24.31 -16.84 -9.92
C GLU A 148 -22.92 -17.16 -9.36
N ALA A 149 -22.79 -18.27 -8.63
CA ALA A 149 -21.50 -18.73 -8.11
C ALA A 149 -20.47 -18.94 -9.23
N LEU A 150 -19.29 -18.37 -9.05
CA LEU A 150 -18.16 -18.59 -9.95
C LEU A 150 -17.68 -20.04 -9.88
N HIS A 151 -16.98 -20.46 -10.92
CA HIS A 151 -16.30 -21.74 -10.97
C HIS A 151 -14.81 -21.49 -11.15
N TRP A 152 -13.96 -22.30 -10.52
CA TRP A 152 -12.52 -22.26 -10.72
C TRP A 152 -12.03 -23.42 -11.57
N VAL A 153 -10.99 -23.18 -12.36
CA VAL A 153 -10.38 -24.19 -13.24
C VAL A 153 -9.42 -25.07 -12.44
N LYS A 154 -9.59 -26.40 -12.52
CA LYS A 154 -8.77 -27.38 -11.79
C LYS A 154 -7.33 -27.49 -12.29
N ASN A 155 -7.13 -27.20 -13.58
CA ASN A 155 -5.84 -27.33 -14.23
C ASN A 155 -4.81 -26.30 -13.70
N PRO A 156 -3.55 -26.69 -13.46
CA PRO A 156 -2.50 -25.77 -13.01
C PRO A 156 -2.07 -24.72 -14.06
N ASP A 157 -2.34 -24.92 -15.36
CA ASP A 157 -2.18 -23.91 -16.41
C ASP A 157 -3.54 -23.57 -17.06
N PRO A 158 -4.40 -22.81 -16.35
CA PRO A 158 -5.77 -22.52 -16.79
C PRO A 158 -5.82 -21.67 -18.07
N PHE A 159 -4.72 -21.02 -18.46
CA PHE A 159 -4.63 -20.21 -19.67
C PHE A 159 -4.11 -20.98 -20.88
N SER A 160 -3.92 -22.31 -20.77
CA SER A 160 -3.55 -23.18 -21.90
C SER A 160 -4.72 -23.46 -22.85
N LEU A 161 -5.95 -23.21 -22.41
CA LEU A 161 -7.19 -23.30 -23.17
C LEU A 161 -8.10 -22.10 -22.85
N LEU A 162 -9.08 -21.86 -23.72
CA LEU A 162 -10.17 -20.92 -23.48
C LEU A 162 -11.17 -21.47 -22.45
N PRO A 163 -11.96 -20.60 -21.76
CA PRO A 163 -12.88 -21.03 -20.72
C PRO A 163 -13.89 -22.10 -21.17
N GLN A 164 -14.41 -22.03 -22.40
CA GLN A 164 -15.39 -23.00 -22.90
C GLN A 164 -14.85 -24.43 -22.88
N HIS A 165 -13.58 -24.62 -23.21
CA HIS A 165 -12.99 -25.95 -23.25
C HIS A 165 -12.88 -26.53 -21.84
N TRP A 166 -12.62 -25.70 -20.82
CA TRP A 166 -12.59 -26.18 -19.44
C TRP A 166 -13.98 -26.60 -18.93
N VAL A 167 -15.02 -25.87 -19.34
CA VAL A 167 -16.42 -26.21 -19.04
C VAL A 167 -16.81 -27.53 -19.74
N GLU A 168 -16.51 -27.66 -21.03
CA GLU A 168 -16.78 -28.87 -21.83
C GLU A 168 -16.07 -30.12 -21.27
N LEU A 169 -14.83 -29.95 -20.79
CA LEU A 169 -14.04 -31.03 -20.19
C LEU A 169 -14.50 -31.40 -18.77
N GLY A 170 -15.39 -30.63 -18.14
CA GLY A 170 -15.76 -30.82 -16.73
C GLY A 170 -14.62 -30.52 -15.74
N GLU A 171 -13.60 -29.78 -16.18
CA GLU A 171 -12.39 -29.43 -15.42
C GLU A 171 -12.53 -28.11 -14.64
N VAL A 172 -13.77 -27.84 -14.22
CA VAL A 172 -14.16 -26.69 -13.42
C VAL A 172 -14.84 -27.17 -12.13
N GLU A 173 -14.76 -26.36 -11.08
CA GLU A 173 -15.42 -26.64 -9.81
C GLU A 173 -16.09 -25.38 -9.28
N ARG A 174 -17.33 -25.52 -8.85
CA ARG A 174 -18.13 -24.41 -8.32
C ARG A 174 -17.55 -23.92 -6.99
N VAL A 175 -17.44 -22.60 -6.82
CA VAL A 175 -17.09 -21.98 -5.55
C VAL A 175 -18.23 -22.14 -4.56
N GLU A 176 -17.90 -22.38 -3.29
CA GLU A 176 -18.86 -22.37 -2.20
C GLU A 176 -19.41 -20.96 -1.99
N PHE A 177 -20.63 -20.73 -2.48
CA PHE A 177 -21.35 -19.47 -2.35
C PHE A 177 -22.83 -19.75 -2.15
N ASP A 178 -23.37 -19.29 -1.01
CA ASP A 178 -24.77 -19.48 -0.66
C ASP A 178 -25.63 -18.34 -1.23
N LEU A 179 -26.26 -18.61 -2.37
CA LEU A 179 -27.17 -17.67 -3.04
C LEU A 179 -28.41 -17.34 -2.19
N ALA A 180 -28.81 -18.21 -1.26
CA ALA A 180 -29.97 -17.99 -0.41
C ALA A 180 -29.66 -17.04 0.76
N ASN A 181 -28.38 -16.83 1.07
CA ASN A 181 -27.96 -15.90 2.11
C ASN A 181 -27.94 -14.46 1.58
N GLU A 182 -29.01 -13.72 1.83
CA GLU A 182 -29.18 -12.30 1.44
C GLU A 182 -27.99 -11.44 1.89
N ALA A 183 -27.52 -11.57 3.12
CA ALA A 183 -26.44 -10.75 3.66
C ALA A 183 -25.11 -11.01 2.91
N GLU A 184 -24.84 -12.27 2.55
CA GLU A 184 -23.67 -12.65 1.77
C GLU A 184 -23.75 -12.13 0.33
N ARG A 185 -24.93 -12.23 -0.29
CA ARG A 185 -25.15 -11.69 -1.64
C ARG A 185 -24.95 -10.18 -1.67
N GLN A 186 -25.54 -9.43 -0.73
CA GLN A 186 -25.38 -7.98 -0.66
C GLN A 186 -23.94 -7.55 -0.38
N PHE A 187 -23.21 -8.31 0.44
CA PHE A 187 -21.79 -8.08 0.66
C PHE A 187 -20.97 -8.30 -0.63
N GLN A 188 -21.23 -9.37 -1.38
CA GLN A 188 -20.58 -9.68 -2.65
C GLN A 188 -20.83 -8.60 -3.70
N ILE A 189 -22.07 -8.12 -3.85
CA ILE A 189 -22.43 -7.05 -4.79
C ILE A 189 -21.61 -5.79 -4.49
N ARG A 190 -21.66 -5.30 -3.24
CA ARG A 190 -20.90 -4.11 -2.84
C ARG A 190 -19.39 -4.30 -2.97
N LEU A 191 -18.88 -5.50 -2.70
CA LEU A 191 -17.47 -5.83 -2.88
C LEU A 191 -17.04 -5.72 -4.34
N GLN A 192 -17.87 -6.20 -5.27
CA GLN A 192 -17.61 -6.10 -6.71
C GLN A 192 -17.62 -4.65 -7.18
N GLU A 193 -18.64 -3.87 -6.79
CA GLU A 193 -18.74 -2.44 -7.14
C GLU A 193 -17.52 -1.64 -6.66
N ILE A 194 -17.04 -1.90 -5.43
CA ILE A 194 -15.82 -1.26 -4.91
C ILE A 194 -14.58 -1.67 -5.71
N TYR A 195 -14.48 -2.93 -6.13
CA TYR A 195 -13.38 -3.35 -7.01
C TYR A 195 -13.47 -2.73 -8.40
N GLU A 196 -14.67 -2.58 -8.98
CA GLU A 196 -14.87 -1.90 -10.25
C GLU A 196 -14.44 -0.43 -10.15
N MET A 197 -14.82 0.25 -9.06
CA MET A 197 -14.32 1.59 -8.75
C MET A 197 -12.78 1.64 -8.70
N PHE A 198 -12.11 0.59 -8.20
CA PHE A 198 -10.64 0.51 -8.26
C PHE A 198 -10.12 0.24 -9.67
N LEU A 199 -10.72 -0.70 -10.39
CA LEU A 199 -10.34 -1.14 -11.73
C LEU A 199 -10.49 -0.05 -12.80
N ASP A 200 -11.38 0.91 -12.60
CA ASP A 200 -11.61 2.02 -13.51
C ASP A 200 -10.57 3.14 -13.37
N ARG A 201 -9.77 3.11 -12.31
CA ARG A 201 -8.75 4.14 -12.06
C ARG A 201 -7.54 3.96 -12.96
N ASP A 202 -7.03 5.09 -13.45
CA ASP A 202 -5.77 5.16 -14.20
C ASP A 202 -4.53 5.12 -13.30
N ARG A 203 -4.69 5.44 -12.01
CA ARG A 203 -3.62 5.48 -11.02
C ARG A 203 -4.08 5.11 -9.60
N PRO A 204 -3.16 4.67 -8.73
CA PRO A 204 -3.43 4.50 -7.31
C PRO A 204 -3.92 5.81 -6.67
N PHE A 205 -4.64 5.72 -5.56
CA PHE A 205 -4.86 6.87 -4.68
C PHE A 205 -3.53 7.35 -4.08
N ASP A 206 -3.36 8.66 -3.92
CA ASP A 206 -2.41 9.19 -2.93
C ASP A 206 -2.82 8.60 -1.57
N LEU A 207 -1.88 8.00 -0.85
CA LEU A 207 -2.13 7.36 0.43
C LEU A 207 -2.83 8.30 1.42
N SER A 208 -2.51 9.59 1.38
CA SER A 208 -3.17 10.60 2.21
C SER A 208 -4.62 10.86 1.81
N ALA A 209 -4.96 10.70 0.53
CA ALA A 209 -6.30 10.87 0.00
C ALA A 209 -7.24 9.71 0.39
N ILE A 210 -6.73 8.48 0.55
CA ILE A 210 -7.53 7.33 1.01
C ILE A 210 -7.56 7.18 2.53
N TYR A 211 -6.45 7.47 3.22
CA TYR A 211 -6.36 7.37 4.68
C TYR A 211 -7.32 8.34 5.37
N GLY A 212 -7.39 9.60 4.93
CA GLY A 212 -8.16 10.63 5.62
C GLY A 212 -9.66 10.32 5.70
N PRO A 213 -10.32 9.92 4.60
CA PRO A 213 -11.72 9.51 4.59
C PRO A 213 -11.96 8.27 5.46
N LEU A 214 -11.11 7.23 5.34
CA LEU A 214 -11.21 6.03 6.18
C LEU A 214 -11.08 6.36 7.68
N ALA A 215 -10.06 7.14 8.05
CA ALA A 215 -9.82 7.55 9.43
C ALA A 215 -10.91 8.49 9.98
N ARG A 216 -11.61 9.23 9.11
CA ARG A 216 -12.78 10.00 9.49
C ARG A 216 -13.95 9.07 9.79
N ARG A 217 -14.29 8.19 8.84
CA ARG A 217 -15.40 7.25 8.98
C ARG A 217 -15.25 6.34 10.20
N VAL A 218 -14.07 5.74 10.38
CA VAL A 218 -13.72 4.92 11.56
C VAL A 218 -13.96 5.67 12.89
N ARG A 219 -13.68 6.98 12.95
CA ARG A 219 -13.94 7.77 14.16
C ARG A 219 -15.42 8.08 14.37
N GLU A 220 -16.16 8.35 13.30
CA GLU A 220 -17.60 8.63 13.34
C GLU A 220 -18.36 7.43 13.91
N ILE A 221 -18.01 6.21 13.51
CA ILE A 221 -18.60 4.97 14.04
C ILE A 221 -17.97 4.49 15.35
N GLY A 222 -17.16 5.31 16.01
CA GLY A 222 -16.67 5.03 17.36
C GLY A 222 -15.53 4.01 17.47
N LEU A 223 -14.81 3.71 16.39
CA LEU A 223 -13.66 2.80 16.39
C LEU A 223 -12.33 3.53 16.67
N ARG A 224 -11.30 2.78 17.10
CA ARG A 224 -9.93 3.32 17.21
C ARG A 224 -9.17 3.22 15.89
N ASN A 225 -8.25 4.16 15.67
CA ASN A 225 -7.35 4.20 14.51
C ASN A 225 -5.87 4.05 14.90
N SER A 226 -5.61 3.64 16.14
CA SER A 226 -4.28 3.41 16.71
C SER A 226 -4.14 1.97 17.18
N ARG A 227 -2.89 1.50 17.30
CA ARG A 227 -2.59 0.14 17.78
C ARG A 227 -3.06 -0.09 19.22
N THR A 228 -3.04 0.96 20.03
CA THR A 228 -3.50 0.98 21.42
C THR A 228 -4.77 1.81 21.55
N GLY A 229 -5.62 1.52 22.53
CA GLY A 229 -6.84 2.28 22.82
C GLY A 229 -7.96 1.38 23.33
N VAL A 230 -8.96 1.97 24.00
CA VAL A 230 -10.07 1.21 24.60
C VAL A 230 -11.17 0.89 23.58
N LYS A 231 -11.32 1.71 22.54
CA LYS A 231 -12.32 1.50 21.47
C LYS A 231 -11.95 0.29 20.60
N PRO A 232 -12.93 -0.42 20.02
CA PRO A 232 -12.64 -1.56 19.15
C PRO A 232 -11.91 -1.11 17.86
N PRO A 233 -10.97 -1.93 17.35
CA PRO A 233 -10.32 -1.73 16.05
C PRO A 233 -11.26 -2.01 14.86
N LEU A 234 -10.82 -1.61 13.65
CA LEU A 234 -11.55 -1.86 12.39
C LEU A 234 -11.83 -3.35 12.15
N SER A 235 -10.85 -4.20 12.45
CA SER A 235 -10.98 -5.64 12.29
C SER A 235 -12.08 -6.27 13.14
N ASP A 236 -12.36 -5.76 14.35
CA ASP A 236 -13.50 -6.21 15.15
C ASP A 236 -14.82 -5.83 14.49
N TYR A 237 -14.88 -4.63 13.91
CA TYR A 237 -16.05 -4.17 13.18
C TYR A 237 -16.29 -5.04 11.94
N VAL A 238 -15.25 -5.33 11.16
CA VAL A 238 -15.32 -6.24 10.00
C VAL A 238 -15.81 -7.63 10.42
N LEU A 239 -15.30 -8.19 11.54
CA LEU A 239 -15.73 -9.48 12.08
C LEU A 239 -17.23 -9.53 12.40
N ASN A 240 -17.80 -8.41 12.85
CA ASN A 240 -19.20 -8.30 13.23
C ASN A 240 -20.13 -7.93 12.06
N SER A 241 -19.61 -7.29 11.01
CA SER A 241 -20.42 -6.75 9.91
C SER A 241 -20.35 -7.56 8.62
N ALA A 242 -19.25 -8.28 8.36
CA ALA A 242 -19.11 -9.10 7.15
C ALA A 242 -19.70 -10.50 7.36
N PRO A 243 -20.21 -11.16 6.28
CA PRO A 243 -20.73 -12.52 6.37
C PRO A 243 -19.69 -13.50 6.93
N ARG A 244 -20.03 -14.20 8.01
CA ARG A 244 -19.07 -15.07 8.70
C ARG A 244 -18.55 -16.21 7.82
N ALA A 245 -19.40 -16.81 6.99
CA ALA A 245 -19.01 -17.88 6.07
C ALA A 245 -17.94 -17.38 5.08
N TRP A 246 -18.13 -16.19 4.54
CA TRP A 246 -17.15 -15.52 3.68
C TRP A 246 -15.82 -15.26 4.40
N LEU A 247 -15.87 -14.72 5.63
CA LEU A 247 -14.67 -14.44 6.42
C LEU A 247 -13.86 -15.71 6.72
N VAL A 248 -14.52 -16.84 7.01
CA VAL A 248 -13.84 -18.12 7.26
C VAL A 248 -13.08 -18.58 6.02
N ARG A 249 -13.65 -18.41 4.81
CA ARG A 249 -13.01 -18.83 3.56
C ARG A 249 -11.87 -17.90 3.13
N HIS A 250 -12.05 -16.59 3.22
CA HIS A 250 -11.09 -15.61 2.68
C HIS A 250 -10.13 -15.02 3.72
N TRP A 251 -10.49 -15.06 5.01
CA TRP A 251 -9.69 -14.50 6.08
C TRP A 251 -9.74 -15.32 7.38
N PRO A 252 -9.37 -16.62 7.35
CA PRO A 252 -9.46 -17.49 8.51
C PRO A 252 -8.69 -16.97 9.73
N GLU A 253 -7.55 -16.31 9.52
CA GLU A 253 -6.76 -15.71 10.60
C GLU A 253 -7.45 -14.55 11.30
N LEU A 254 -8.33 -13.82 10.61
CA LEU A 254 -9.14 -12.78 11.24
C LEU A 254 -10.19 -13.41 12.18
N CYS A 255 -10.79 -14.54 11.78
CA CYS A 255 -11.78 -15.26 12.60
C CYS A 255 -11.21 -15.88 13.88
N LYS A 256 -9.89 -16.10 13.95
CA LYS A 256 -9.20 -16.63 15.15
C LYS A 256 -8.83 -15.55 16.16
N LYS A 257 -8.97 -14.27 15.77
CA LYS A 257 -8.52 -13.12 16.54
C LYS A 257 -9.38 -12.92 17.79
N GLU A 258 -8.77 -12.51 18.90
CA GLU A 258 -9.52 -12.08 20.09
C GLU A 258 -10.09 -10.67 19.93
N SER A 259 -11.23 -10.39 20.57
CA SER A 259 -11.83 -9.05 20.58
C SER A 259 -10.86 -8.02 21.15
N GLY A 260 -10.70 -6.87 20.47
CA GLY A 260 -9.78 -5.81 20.86
C GLY A 260 -8.32 -6.04 20.46
N GLU A 261 -7.94 -7.21 19.94
CA GLU A 261 -6.59 -7.46 19.41
C GLU A 261 -6.35 -6.66 18.12
N PHE A 262 -5.10 -6.28 17.82
CA PHE A 262 -4.79 -5.52 16.61
C PHE A 262 -4.49 -6.45 15.42
N PHE A 263 -5.29 -6.38 14.36
CA PHE A 263 -5.08 -7.11 13.12
C PHE A 263 -4.46 -6.23 12.04
N SER A 264 -3.16 -6.40 11.81
CA SER A 264 -2.36 -5.42 11.07
C SER A 264 -2.80 -5.14 9.63
N SER A 265 -3.42 -6.09 8.94
CA SER A 265 -3.84 -5.93 7.54
C SER A 265 -5.02 -4.98 7.37
N LEU A 266 -5.90 -4.87 8.37
CA LEU A 266 -7.06 -3.97 8.36
C LEU A 266 -6.84 -2.73 9.22
N ASP A 267 -6.35 -2.92 10.45
CA ASP A 267 -6.32 -1.84 11.44
C ASP A 267 -5.28 -0.76 11.13
N ARG A 268 -4.36 -1.03 10.20
CA ARG A 268 -3.41 -0.03 9.70
C ARG A 268 -4.01 0.89 8.63
N LEU A 269 -5.08 0.49 7.95
CA LEU A 269 -5.66 1.29 6.85
C LEU A 269 -6.09 2.70 7.28
N PRO A 270 -6.78 2.89 8.43
CA PRO A 270 -7.17 4.21 8.91
C PRO A 270 -6.05 4.91 9.71
N GLY A 271 -4.77 4.55 9.50
CA GLY A 271 -3.59 5.13 10.15
C GLY A 271 -2.58 5.77 9.16
N PRO A 272 -1.75 6.73 9.59
CA PRO A 272 -0.75 7.39 8.74
C PRO A 272 0.51 6.51 8.56
N TYR A 273 0.32 5.24 8.21
CA TYR A 273 1.43 4.28 8.05
C TYR A 273 2.20 4.52 6.75
N VAL A 274 3.46 4.08 6.73
CA VAL A 274 4.36 4.25 5.59
C VAL A 274 4.00 3.33 4.42
N THR A 275 3.41 2.17 4.72
CA THR A 275 3.14 1.12 3.73
C THR A 275 1.64 1.03 3.44
N PRO A 276 1.22 1.14 2.17
CA PRO A 276 -0.16 0.90 1.76
C PRO A 276 -0.65 -0.50 2.14
N GLY A 277 -1.95 -0.64 2.39
CA GLY A 277 -2.61 -1.93 2.56
C GLY A 277 -2.73 -2.71 1.24
N SER A 278 -3.16 -3.98 1.34
CA SER A 278 -3.53 -4.74 0.15
C SER A 278 -4.85 -4.25 -0.44
N GLY A 279 -5.04 -4.49 -1.73
CA GLY A 279 -6.29 -4.16 -2.42
C GLY A 279 -7.53 -4.77 -1.78
N CYS A 280 -7.48 -6.06 -1.46
CA CYS A 280 -8.56 -6.76 -0.75
C CYS A 280 -8.87 -6.14 0.61
N ALA A 281 -7.84 -5.75 1.38
CA ALA A 281 -8.05 -5.10 2.68
C ALA A 281 -8.76 -3.75 2.53
N TYR A 282 -8.39 -2.93 1.53
CA TYR A 282 -9.11 -1.70 1.22
C TYR A 282 -10.55 -1.97 0.77
N ALA A 283 -10.77 -2.96 -0.10
CA ALA A 283 -12.10 -3.30 -0.59
C ALA A 283 -13.03 -3.70 0.56
N VAL A 284 -12.60 -4.64 1.41
CA VAL A 284 -13.36 -5.08 2.60
C VAL A 284 -13.60 -3.93 3.58
N ALA A 285 -12.60 -3.09 3.83
CA ALA A 285 -12.77 -1.92 4.69
C ALA A 285 -13.81 -0.94 4.14
N LEU A 286 -13.82 -0.68 2.83
CA LEU A 286 -14.80 0.23 2.23
C LEU A 286 -16.21 -0.36 2.25
N VAL A 287 -16.38 -1.64 1.88
CA VAL A 287 -17.69 -2.33 1.89
C VAL A 287 -18.30 -2.35 3.30
N THR A 288 -17.47 -2.50 4.33
CA THR A 288 -17.95 -2.56 5.72
C THR A 288 -18.21 -1.17 6.29
N LEU A 289 -17.37 -0.17 5.99
CA LEU A 289 -17.46 1.17 6.58
C LEU A 289 -18.51 2.07 5.93
N PHE A 290 -18.83 1.86 4.66
CA PHE A 290 -19.76 2.68 3.90
C PHE A 290 -21.03 1.90 3.55
N GLU A 291 -22.16 2.60 3.50
CA GLU A 291 -23.45 1.97 3.21
C GLU A 291 -23.53 1.58 1.73
N SER A 292 -23.01 2.46 0.84
CA SER A 292 -22.96 2.24 -0.61
C SER A 292 -21.60 2.58 -1.23
N THR A 293 -21.37 2.07 -2.44
CA THR A 293 -20.17 2.35 -3.24
C THR A 293 -20.08 3.84 -3.62
N GLU A 294 -21.21 4.50 -3.87
CA GLU A 294 -21.26 5.94 -4.16
C GLU A 294 -20.85 6.78 -2.93
N GLU A 295 -21.26 6.37 -1.73
CA GLU A 295 -20.83 7.02 -0.49
C GLU A 295 -19.31 6.91 -0.32
N ALA A 296 -18.75 5.71 -0.52
CA ALA A 296 -17.31 5.49 -0.49
C ALA A 296 -16.60 6.35 -1.55
N ALA A 297 -17.08 6.36 -2.79
CA ALA A 297 -16.51 7.14 -3.88
C ALA A 297 -16.51 8.64 -3.59
N ARG A 298 -17.64 9.20 -3.11
CA ARG A 298 -17.74 10.62 -2.70
C ARG A 298 -16.77 10.94 -1.56
N SER A 299 -16.65 10.03 -0.58
CA SER A 299 -15.74 10.20 0.54
C SER A 299 -14.28 10.22 0.10
N LEU A 300 -13.89 9.35 -0.83
CA LEU A 300 -12.55 9.29 -1.41
C LEU A 300 -12.23 10.44 -2.39
N ALA A 301 -13.24 10.97 -3.07
CA ALA A 301 -13.08 12.12 -3.96
C ALA A 301 -12.94 13.44 -3.19
N THR A 302 -13.45 13.51 -1.96
CA THR A 302 -13.38 14.71 -1.13
C THR A 302 -11.92 14.97 -0.74
N PRO A 303 -11.31 16.09 -1.17
CA PRO A 303 -9.95 16.43 -0.77
C PRO A 303 -9.89 16.51 0.76
N VAL A 304 -9.05 15.69 1.36
CA VAL A 304 -8.75 15.84 2.77
C VAL A 304 -7.93 17.11 2.86
N ALA A 305 -8.53 18.18 3.41
CA ALA A 305 -7.77 19.36 3.78
C ALA A 305 -6.54 18.87 4.54
N ARG A 306 -5.36 18.99 3.93
CA ARG A 306 -4.12 18.52 4.53
C ARG A 306 -4.04 19.28 5.83
N ARG A 307 -4.28 18.59 6.96
CA ARG A 307 -3.99 19.17 8.26
C ARG A 307 -2.56 19.65 8.15
N LYS A 308 -2.37 20.97 8.25
CA LYS A 308 -1.02 21.55 8.23
C LYS A 308 -0.23 20.72 9.25
N PRO A 309 0.96 20.21 8.91
CA PRO A 309 1.77 19.40 9.82
C PRO A 309 1.87 20.00 11.24
N ASP A 310 1.76 21.32 11.34
CA ASP A 310 1.73 22.11 12.57
C ASP A 310 0.53 21.81 13.50
N GLU A 311 -0.63 21.39 13.00
CA GLU A 311 -1.78 21.08 13.87
C GLU A 311 -1.65 19.72 14.58
N LYS A 312 -0.93 18.75 14.01
CA LYS A 312 -0.58 17.51 14.73
C LYS A 312 0.58 17.73 15.72
N ALA A 313 1.37 18.80 15.56
CA ALA A 313 2.35 19.22 16.56
C ALA A 313 1.70 19.84 17.81
N ALA A 314 0.42 20.18 17.74
CA ALA A 314 -0.43 20.52 18.87
C ALA A 314 -1.44 19.41 19.19
N MET A 315 -0.98 18.16 19.37
CA MET A 315 -1.35 17.55 20.66
C MET A 315 -0.82 18.57 21.66
N LYS A 316 -1.69 19.45 22.17
CA LYS A 316 -1.34 20.40 23.23
C LYS A 316 -0.70 19.53 24.30
N SER A 317 0.62 19.50 24.28
CA SER A 317 1.41 18.89 25.32
C SER A 317 0.81 19.50 26.57
N GLN A 318 0.27 18.68 27.46
CA GLN A 318 -0.23 19.17 28.75
C GLN A 318 0.87 19.99 29.46
N TYR A 319 2.12 19.76 29.06
CA TYR A 319 3.30 20.49 29.45
C TYR A 319 3.57 21.72 28.57
N SER A 320 3.88 22.83 29.22
CA SER A 320 4.28 24.10 28.60
C SER A 320 5.60 23.99 27.81
N ALA A 321 5.92 25.00 27.01
CA ALA A 321 7.24 25.09 26.38
C ALA A 321 8.38 25.13 27.41
N GLU A 322 8.13 25.78 28.55
CA GLU A 322 9.05 25.91 29.67
C GLU A 322 9.38 24.55 30.29
N TYR A 323 8.37 23.70 30.54
CA TYR A 323 8.57 22.33 31.02
C TYR A 323 9.59 21.56 30.16
N TRP A 324 9.46 21.63 28.83
CA TRP A 324 10.38 20.92 27.92
C TRP A 324 11.81 21.45 27.94
N THR A 325 12.03 22.65 28.47
CA THR A 325 13.35 23.28 28.59
C THR A 325 13.96 23.11 29.97
N THR A 326 13.17 23.08 31.03
CA THR A 326 13.64 23.04 32.42
C THR A 326 13.36 21.67 33.05
N GLU A 327 12.11 21.39 33.36
CA GLU A 327 11.66 20.24 34.15
C GLU A 327 11.86 18.90 33.44
N PHE A 328 11.75 18.86 32.10
CA PHE A 328 11.89 17.62 31.34
C PHE A 328 13.28 16.99 31.48
N LEU A 329 14.32 17.78 31.72
CA LEU A 329 15.67 17.25 31.90
C LEU A 329 15.75 16.37 33.15
N GLU A 330 15.05 16.73 34.23
CA GLU A 330 14.99 15.94 35.46
C GLU A 330 14.31 14.60 35.22
N VAL A 331 13.18 14.59 34.50
CA VAL A 331 12.49 13.34 34.11
C VAL A 331 13.37 12.49 33.19
N PHE A 332 14.06 13.13 32.26
CA PHE A 332 14.96 12.44 31.34
C PHE A 332 16.12 11.78 32.09
N ILE A 333 16.73 12.47 33.07
CA ILE A 333 17.79 11.94 33.92
C ILE A 333 17.27 10.82 34.83
N SER A 334 16.13 11.01 35.51
CA SER A 334 15.56 10.01 36.43
C SER A 334 15.18 8.71 35.71
N CYS A 335 14.78 8.80 34.44
CA CYS A 335 14.52 7.65 33.58
C CYS A 335 15.76 7.12 32.83
N ALA A 336 16.96 7.64 33.09
CA ALA A 336 18.20 7.31 32.38
C ALA A 336 18.02 7.34 30.84
N GLY A 337 17.33 8.36 30.33
CA GLY A 337 17.04 8.54 28.91
C GLY A 337 16.21 7.43 28.26
N ASN A 338 15.62 6.51 29.04
CA ASN A 338 14.81 5.42 28.52
C ASN A 338 13.44 5.96 28.08
N ILE A 339 13.27 6.12 26.76
CA ILE A 339 12.04 6.65 26.15
C ILE A 339 10.77 5.90 26.62
N THR A 340 10.84 4.59 26.84
CA THR A 340 9.69 3.81 27.32
C THR A 340 9.32 4.19 28.75
N ALA A 341 10.31 4.37 29.63
CA ALA A 341 10.10 4.80 31.01
C ALA A 341 9.54 6.23 31.05
N ILE A 342 10.14 7.16 30.29
CA ILE A 342 9.69 8.56 30.18
C ILE A 342 8.24 8.61 29.66
N SER A 343 7.94 7.84 28.60
CA SER A 343 6.59 7.74 28.03
C SER A 343 5.58 7.26 29.06
N LYS A 344 5.92 6.25 29.87
CA LYS A 344 5.07 5.75 30.96
C LYS A 344 4.90 6.79 32.07
N GLN A 345 5.97 7.45 32.50
CA GLN A 345 5.95 8.45 33.58
C GLN A 345 5.11 9.68 33.20
N LEU A 346 5.22 10.13 31.95
CA LEU A 346 4.51 11.33 31.47
C LEU A 346 3.10 11.06 30.92
N GLY A 347 2.71 9.78 30.79
CA GLY A 347 1.46 9.40 30.13
C GLY A 347 1.40 9.78 28.65
N LEU A 348 2.55 9.83 27.97
CA LEU A 348 2.66 10.30 26.58
C LEU A 348 2.95 9.15 25.61
N ASP A 349 2.63 9.35 24.32
CA ASP A 349 3.05 8.43 23.25
C ASP A 349 4.58 8.29 23.18
N ARG A 350 5.06 7.05 23.11
CA ARG A 350 6.49 6.73 23.04
C ARG A 350 7.17 7.36 21.83
N GLY A 351 6.50 7.40 20.69
CA GLY A 351 7.02 8.02 19.46
C GLY A 351 7.12 9.54 19.58
N TYR A 352 6.15 10.18 20.23
CA TYR A 352 6.20 11.60 20.57
C TYR A 352 7.39 11.92 21.47
N VAL A 353 7.57 11.19 22.58
CA VAL A 353 8.71 11.37 23.47
C VAL A 353 10.02 11.18 22.72
N ALA A 354 10.18 10.10 21.93
CA ALA A 354 11.39 9.87 21.14
C ALA A 354 11.73 11.05 20.22
N ARG A 355 10.73 11.56 19.47
CA ARG A 355 10.90 12.71 18.58
C ARG A 355 11.23 13.98 19.38
N LYS A 356 10.57 14.20 20.51
CA LYS A 356 10.76 15.39 21.34
C LYS A 356 12.15 15.39 21.99
N THR A 357 12.57 14.29 22.61
CA THR A 357 13.91 14.07 23.16
C THR A 357 14.98 14.30 22.08
N LYS A 358 14.82 13.73 20.88
CA LYS A 358 15.72 13.99 19.74
C LYS A 358 15.72 15.47 19.32
N SER A 359 14.55 16.11 19.26
CA SER A 359 14.44 17.53 18.92
C SER A 359 15.10 18.45 19.95
N LEU A 360 15.20 17.99 21.20
CA LEU A 360 15.86 18.69 22.30
C LEU A 360 17.38 18.51 22.31
N GLY A 361 17.92 17.63 21.45
CA GLY A 361 19.34 17.28 21.44
C GLY A 361 19.71 16.29 22.54
N LEU A 362 18.76 15.49 23.02
CA LEU A 362 19.00 14.51 24.07
C LEU A 362 19.15 13.12 23.44
N PRO A 363 20.37 12.52 23.40
CA PRO A 363 20.57 11.15 22.94
C PRO A 363 20.00 10.12 23.93
N SER A 364 19.87 8.85 23.55
CA SER A 364 19.46 7.78 24.49
C SER A 364 20.59 7.46 25.48
N LEU A 365 20.36 7.55 26.79
CA LEU A 365 21.34 7.18 27.82
C LEU A 365 21.35 5.68 28.16
N LYS A 366 20.74 4.83 27.32
CA LYS A 366 20.76 3.37 27.52
C LYS A 366 22.21 2.88 27.58
N GLY A 367 22.60 2.29 28.71
CA GLY A 367 23.95 1.78 28.95
C GLY A 367 24.99 2.87 29.25
N ILE A 368 24.58 3.99 29.85
CA ILE A 368 25.50 5.09 30.20
C ILE A 368 26.69 4.63 31.04
N SER A 369 26.46 3.80 32.05
CA SER A 369 27.52 3.30 32.94
C SER A 369 28.35 2.16 32.32
N SER A 370 27.78 1.42 31.37
CA SER A 370 28.37 0.18 30.86
C SER A 370 29.06 0.32 29.50
N THR A 371 28.70 1.30 28.68
CA THR A 371 29.22 1.41 27.31
C THR A 371 30.43 2.36 27.24
N PRO A 372 31.57 1.93 26.65
CA PRO A 372 32.79 2.74 26.57
C PRO A 372 32.63 4.11 25.91
N ARG A 373 31.68 4.25 24.98
CA ARG A 373 31.39 5.52 24.30
C ARG A 373 30.98 6.66 25.24
N TRP A 374 30.29 6.35 26.34
CA TRP A 374 29.87 7.37 27.31
C TRP A 374 31.01 7.82 28.21
N ARG A 375 31.87 6.88 28.63
CA ARG A 375 33.11 7.20 29.35
C ARG A 375 34.06 8.01 28.48
N ALA A 376 34.18 7.70 27.19
CA ALA A 376 34.97 8.49 26.26
C ALA A 376 34.41 9.91 26.12
N LEU A 377 33.09 10.06 26.04
CA LEU A 377 32.45 11.37 26.00
C LEU A 377 32.65 12.15 27.31
N GLU A 378 32.63 11.47 28.46
CA GLU A 378 32.91 12.06 29.78
C GLU A 378 34.35 12.58 29.88
N ARG A 379 35.34 11.77 29.46
CA ARG A 379 36.75 12.19 29.37
C ARG A 379 36.95 13.38 28.44
N PHE A 380 36.31 13.36 27.27
CA PHE A 380 36.30 14.50 26.35
C PHE A 380 35.70 15.75 27.02
N GLY A 381 34.59 15.59 27.75
CA GLY A 381 33.98 16.67 28.54
C GLY A 381 34.88 17.20 29.66
N ALA A 382 35.78 16.36 30.19
CA ALA A 382 36.80 16.74 31.17
C ALA A 382 38.03 17.45 30.56
N GLY A 383 38.06 17.66 29.24
CA GLY A 383 39.10 18.42 28.54
C GLY A 383 40.11 17.57 27.78
N GLU A 384 39.99 16.24 27.78
CA GLU A 384 40.83 15.39 26.92
C GLU A 384 40.46 15.56 25.43
N GLY A 385 41.45 15.40 24.54
CA GLY A 385 41.18 15.36 23.11
C GLY A 385 40.28 14.18 22.74
N LEU A 386 39.32 14.37 21.83
CA LEU A 386 38.31 13.35 21.49
C LEU A 386 38.94 12.01 21.06
N ALA A 387 39.98 12.05 20.21
CA ALA A 387 40.69 10.85 19.76
C ALA A 387 41.41 10.14 20.92
N ALA A 388 42.02 10.90 21.84
CA ALA A 388 42.69 10.35 23.01
C ALA A 388 41.69 9.70 23.97
N ALA A 389 40.56 10.37 24.24
CA ALA A 389 39.47 9.83 25.05
C ALA A 389 38.87 8.54 24.44
N CYS A 390 38.70 8.50 23.11
CA CYS A 390 38.22 7.30 22.42
C CYS A 390 39.23 6.14 22.51
N SER A 391 40.52 6.43 22.33
CA SER A 391 41.59 5.44 22.44
C SER A 391 41.71 4.89 23.86
N ALA A 392 41.56 5.73 24.89
CA ALA A 392 41.65 5.32 26.30
C ALA A 392 40.53 4.33 26.69
N GLU A 393 39.35 4.51 26.12
CA GLU A 393 38.18 3.66 26.40
C GLU A 393 38.00 2.52 25.38
N GLY A 394 38.87 2.44 24.37
CA GLY A 394 38.79 1.42 23.32
C GLY A 394 37.51 1.51 22.49
N VAL A 395 37.05 2.72 22.16
CA VAL A 395 35.84 2.96 21.36
C VAL A 395 36.18 3.59 20.01
N ASP A 396 35.41 3.22 18.99
CA ASP A 396 35.46 3.87 17.68
C ASP A 396 35.07 5.35 17.77
N LEU A 397 35.87 6.21 17.14
CA LEU A 397 35.67 7.66 17.11
C LEU A 397 34.32 8.04 16.50
N GLY A 398 33.90 7.35 15.43
CA GLY A 398 32.66 7.61 14.70
C GLY A 398 31.41 7.45 15.57
N LEU A 399 31.42 6.51 16.52
CA LEU A 399 30.31 6.29 17.46
C LEU A 399 30.14 7.46 18.45
N VAL A 400 31.24 8.06 18.92
CA VAL A 400 31.20 9.21 19.82
C VAL A 400 30.84 10.48 19.04
N GLU A 401 31.32 10.63 17.81
CA GLU A 401 30.89 11.71 16.91
C GLU A 401 29.39 11.68 16.63
N GLU A 402 28.79 10.51 16.41
CA GLU A 402 27.34 10.38 16.24
C GLU A 402 26.58 10.93 17.47
N LEU A 403 27.03 10.60 18.68
CA LEU A 403 26.47 11.15 19.91
C LEU A 403 26.62 12.67 19.98
N LEU A 404 27.80 13.21 19.67
CA LEU A 404 28.06 14.64 19.64
C LEU A 404 27.19 15.38 18.61
N ARG A 405 26.94 14.79 17.43
CA ARG A 405 26.03 15.35 16.41
C ARG A 405 24.59 15.44 16.92
N VAL A 406 24.11 14.42 17.64
CA VAL A 406 22.77 14.44 18.26
C VAL A 406 22.72 15.50 19.36
N ALA A 407 23.69 15.49 20.29
CA ALA A 407 23.77 16.42 21.42
C ALA A 407 23.85 17.90 20.97
N SER A 408 24.68 18.16 19.96
CA SER A 408 24.93 19.51 19.43
C SER A 408 23.89 19.95 18.38
N GLY A 409 22.91 19.11 18.05
CA GLY A 409 21.96 19.37 16.97
C GLY A 409 21.13 20.65 17.13
N LYS A 410 20.92 21.11 18.38
CA LYS A 410 20.31 22.44 18.65
C LYS A 410 21.26 23.58 18.31
N LEU A 411 22.50 23.51 18.78
CA LEU A 411 23.52 24.52 18.52
C LEU A 411 23.76 24.67 17.01
N PHE A 412 23.90 23.57 16.27
CA PHE A 412 24.07 23.62 14.81
C PHE A 412 22.89 24.30 14.09
N ARG A 413 21.64 24.05 14.53
CA ARG A 413 20.46 24.73 13.96
C ARG A 413 20.46 26.23 14.28
N ALA A 414 20.86 26.62 15.48
CA ALA A 414 21.00 28.02 15.86
C ALA A 414 22.06 28.72 15.00
N VAL A 415 23.25 28.14 14.86
CA VAL A 415 24.34 28.66 14.01
C VAL A 415 23.88 28.81 12.56
N LYS A 416 23.19 27.80 12.00
CA LYS A 416 22.66 27.85 10.63
C LYS A 416 21.64 28.98 10.45
N SER A 417 20.79 29.21 11.45
CA SER A 417 19.79 30.28 11.43
C SER A 417 20.41 31.67 11.50
N VAL A 418 21.48 31.85 12.28
CA VAL A 418 22.24 33.12 12.31
C VAL A 418 22.92 33.38 10.96
N LYS A 419 23.53 32.35 10.36
CA LYS A 419 24.16 32.45 9.03
C LYS A 419 23.15 32.80 7.94
N SER A 420 21.99 32.15 7.91
CA SER A 420 20.95 32.42 6.90
C SER A 420 20.39 33.83 7.01
N LYS A 421 20.18 34.36 8.23
CA LYS A 421 19.73 35.73 8.45
C LYS A 421 20.72 36.76 7.89
N LYS A 422 22.02 36.57 8.16
CA LYS A 422 23.08 37.44 7.61
C LYS A 422 23.09 37.41 6.08
N SER A 423 22.92 36.24 5.45
CA SER A 423 22.86 36.15 3.98
C SER A 423 21.64 36.85 3.40
N SER A 424 20.45 36.73 4.00
CA SER A 424 19.25 37.44 3.54
C SER A 424 19.37 38.97 3.67
N GLU A 425 20.02 39.46 4.73
CA GLU A 425 20.25 40.90 4.92
C GLU A 425 21.25 41.47 3.91
N VAL A 426 22.30 40.72 3.55
CA VAL A 426 23.26 41.12 2.51
C VAL A 426 22.60 41.16 1.13
N THR A 427 21.77 40.17 0.79
CA THR A 427 21.03 40.17 -0.48
C THR A 427 20.02 41.30 -0.55
N ALA A 428 19.28 41.58 0.55
CA ALA A 428 18.34 42.70 0.60
C ALA A 428 19.04 44.06 0.46
N ARG A 429 20.22 44.25 1.05
CA ARG A 429 21.03 45.47 0.88
C ARG A 429 21.64 45.61 -0.52
N GLY A 430 22.03 44.50 -1.16
CA GLY A 430 22.54 44.52 -2.55
C GLY A 430 21.47 44.91 -3.58
N VAL A 431 20.22 44.48 -3.38
CA VAL A 431 19.10 44.84 -4.27
C VAL A 431 18.70 46.32 -4.12
N ALA A 432 18.84 46.89 -2.91
CA ALA A 432 18.55 48.31 -2.66
C ALA A 432 19.58 49.29 -3.29
N ILE A 433 20.81 48.84 -3.54
CA ILE A 433 21.86 49.68 -4.16
C ILE A 433 21.79 49.67 -5.70
N LEU A 434 21.16 48.66 -6.31
CA LEU A 434 20.97 48.55 -7.76
C LEU A 434 19.65 49.18 -8.26
N THR A 435 18.85 49.74 -7.36
CA THR A 435 17.55 50.37 -7.67
C THR A 435 17.51 51.88 -7.40
N THR A 436 18.67 52.48 -7.13
CA THR A 436 18.94 53.93 -7.07
C THR A 436 20.01 54.25 -8.10
#